data_AF-A0A939ZWF1-F1
#
_entry.id   AF-A0A939ZWF1-F1
#
_cell.length_a   1.000
_cell.length_b   1.000
_cell.length_c   1.000
_cell.angle_alpha   90.00
_cell.angle_beta   90.00
_cell.angle_gamma   90.00
#
_symmetry.space_group_name_H-M   'P 1'
#
loop_
_entity.id
_entity.type
_entity.pdbx_description
1 polymer ?
#
loop_
_entity_poly.entity_id
_entity_poly.type
_entity_poly.pdbx_seq_one_letter_code
_entity_poly.pdbx_strand_id
1 'polypeptide(L)'
;MSQLWARLTVICFLLMIFAPPLYQVCRETAEKGRAAEAGVLKLLPGRSRLKQVRGVRDAGRLFARPEEIKAFERRIEDGQYLSRALRPWVQYALTVWLDTGNEKALTGRDGELFYSEEIRALTAGEAARGEAAAGEILKLRRYLASRGAELIVMPVPNKAYIYPERFGGAAAGEVQDPSLDLLLQELKKEGCAVCDLSPLFRRNRDRDLFLKCDTHWTPYGLSLAAESLAGMLGACDGSAEEKEVRV
;
A
#
# COMPACT_ATOMS: atom_id res chain seq x y z
N MET A 1 20.12 27.56 30.42
CA MET A 1 19.60 27.83 29.06
C MET A 1 18.13 28.19 29.19
N SER A 2 17.74 29.38 28.72
CA SER A 2 16.54 30.07 29.19
C SER A 2 15.23 29.46 28.68
N GLN A 3 14.22 29.41 29.57
CA GLN A 3 12.82 29.07 29.27
C GLN A 3 12.26 29.83 28.04
N LEU A 4 12.86 30.97 27.73
CA LEU A 4 12.56 31.77 26.55
C LEU A 4 12.86 31.02 25.25
N TRP A 5 14.00 30.33 25.14
CA TRP A 5 14.38 29.57 23.95
C TRP A 5 13.47 28.36 23.75
N ALA A 6 13.13 27.64 24.83
CA ALA A 6 12.19 26.53 24.74
C ALA A 6 10.82 26.98 24.23
N ARG A 7 10.30 28.11 24.74
CA ARG A 7 9.04 28.70 24.25
C ARG A 7 9.14 29.16 22.81
N LEU A 8 10.25 29.79 22.41
CA LEU A 8 10.47 30.23 21.04
C LEU A 8 10.47 29.04 20.07
N THR A 9 11.17 27.96 20.41
CA THR A 9 11.22 26.74 19.60
C THR A 9 9.86 26.09 19.47
N VAL A 10 9.10 25.97 20.57
CA VAL A 10 7.73 25.42 20.55
C VAL A 10 6.81 26.29 19.68
N ILE A 11 6.89 27.61 19.80
CA ILE A 11 6.08 28.54 18.98
C ILE A 11 6.45 28.41 17.51
N CYS A 12 7.74 28.39 17.16
CA CYS A 12 8.19 28.20 15.78
C CYS A 12 7.75 26.84 15.22
N PHE A 13 7.82 25.78 16.01
CA PHE A 13 7.37 24.44 15.63
C PHE A 13 5.85 24.39 15.39
N LEU A 14 5.06 24.96 16.30
CA LEU A 14 3.61 25.04 16.15
C LEU A 14 3.23 25.91 14.94
N LEU A 15 3.89 27.06 14.73
CA LEU A 15 3.68 27.88 13.56
C LEU A 15 3.99 27.13 12.26
N MET A 16 5.05 26.34 12.23
CA MET A 16 5.41 25.54 11.05
C MET A 16 4.36 24.46 10.73
N ILE A 17 3.78 23.82 11.74
CA ILE A 17 2.74 22.79 11.58
C ILE A 17 1.40 23.42 11.19
N PHE A 18 1.01 24.51 11.84
CA PHE A 18 -0.33 25.09 11.69
C PHE A 18 -0.44 26.16 10.61
N ALA A 19 0.67 26.80 10.19
CA ALA A 19 0.63 27.83 9.14
C ALA A 19 0.13 27.31 7.78
N PRO A 20 0.55 26.13 7.27
CA PRO A 20 0.03 25.65 5.98
C PRO A 20 -1.48 25.35 6.00
N PRO A 21 -2.04 24.64 7.02
CA PRO A 21 -3.49 24.48 7.16
C PRO A 21 -4.25 25.80 7.33
N LEU A 22 -3.74 26.73 8.16
CA LEU A 22 -4.35 28.04 8.35
C LEU A 22 -4.37 28.87 7.07
N TYR A 23 -3.25 28.88 6.34
CA TYR A 23 -3.15 29.55 5.05
C TYR A 23 -4.14 28.96 4.03
N GLN A 24 -4.26 27.64 3.98
CA GLN A 24 -5.21 26.95 3.11
C GLN A 24 -6.66 27.30 3.45
N VAL A 25 -7.03 27.28 4.73
CA VAL A 25 -8.38 27.65 5.19
C VAL A 25 -8.69 29.10 4.82
N CYS A 26 -7.76 30.03 5.06
CA CYS A 26 -7.91 31.45 4.72
C CYS A 26 -8.05 31.67 3.20
N ARG A 27 -7.26 30.97 2.37
CA ARG A 27 -7.34 31.09 0.91
C ARG A 27 -8.65 30.53 0.37
N GLU A 28 -9.08 29.37 0.88
CA GLU A 28 -10.35 28.74 0.46
C GLU A 28 -11.57 29.55 0.88
N THR A 29 -11.54 30.19 2.06
CA THR A 29 -12.61 31.12 2.48
C THR A 29 -12.61 32.41 1.66
N ALA A 30 -11.44 32.93 1.30
CA ALA A 30 -11.31 34.12 0.46
C ALA A 30 -11.77 33.88 -0.99
N GLU A 31 -11.51 32.70 -1.56
CA GLU A 31 -11.89 32.37 -2.95
C GLU A 31 -13.34 31.84 -3.08
N LYS A 32 -13.89 31.15 -2.05
CA LYS A 32 -15.15 30.41 -2.18
C LYS A 32 -16.22 30.72 -1.13
N GLY A 33 -15.97 31.64 -0.20
CA GLY A 33 -16.98 32.19 0.72
C GLY A 33 -17.63 31.19 1.67
N ARG A 34 -17.07 29.98 1.86
CA ARG A 34 -17.56 28.98 2.82
C ARG A 34 -16.39 28.37 3.58
N ALA A 35 -16.56 28.27 4.90
CA ALA A 35 -15.62 27.63 5.80
C ALA A 35 -15.27 26.22 5.30
N ALA A 36 -13.97 25.95 5.24
CA ALA A 36 -13.38 24.66 4.94
C ALA A 36 -13.65 23.68 6.08
N GLU A 37 -14.90 23.27 6.24
CA GLU A 37 -15.26 22.09 7.02
C GLU A 37 -16.20 21.22 6.20
N ALA A 38 -16.03 19.91 6.36
CA ALA A 38 -16.83 18.83 5.81
C ALA A 38 -16.53 18.33 4.38
N GLY A 39 -15.25 18.13 4.06
CA GLY A 39 -14.85 17.18 3.00
C GLY A 39 -15.03 15.72 3.46
N VAL A 40 -14.47 15.37 4.62
CA VAL A 40 -14.58 14.02 5.22
C VAL A 40 -15.99 13.74 5.73
N LEU A 41 -16.67 14.73 6.31
CA LEU A 41 -18.06 14.57 6.77
C LEU A 41 -19.06 14.28 5.62
N LYS A 42 -18.70 14.58 4.36
CA LYS A 42 -19.53 14.23 3.19
C LYS A 42 -19.37 12.79 2.72
N LEU A 43 -18.32 12.09 3.16
CA LEU A 43 -18.15 10.66 2.94
C LEU A 43 -18.91 9.84 3.99
N LEU A 44 -19.27 10.44 5.13
CA LEU A 44 -20.15 9.80 6.09
C LEU A 44 -21.58 9.73 5.52
N PRO A 45 -22.25 8.58 5.62
CA PRO A 45 -23.60 8.44 5.12
C PRO A 45 -24.51 9.42 5.86
N GLY A 46 -25.13 10.33 5.10
CA GLY A 46 -26.08 11.29 5.65
C GLY A 46 -27.22 10.57 6.39
N ARG A 47 -27.84 11.25 7.37
CA ARG A 47 -28.93 10.69 8.21
C ARG A 47 -30.08 10.07 7.40
N SER A 48 -30.28 10.48 6.15
CA SER A 48 -31.23 9.89 5.21
C SER A 48 -30.80 8.52 4.65
N ARG A 49 -29.51 8.31 4.34
CA ARG A 49 -28.96 7.00 3.90
C ARG A 49 -29.00 5.98 5.04
N LEU A 50 -28.69 6.42 6.27
CA LEU A 50 -28.78 5.58 7.47
C LEU A 50 -30.20 5.07 7.74
N LYS A 51 -31.23 5.88 7.46
CA LYS A 51 -32.64 5.49 7.63
C LYS A 51 -33.17 4.51 6.56
N GLN A 52 -32.47 4.39 5.43
CA GLN A 52 -32.86 3.48 4.34
C GLN A 52 -32.30 2.06 4.52
N VAL A 53 -31.36 1.87 5.45
CA VAL A 53 -30.78 0.54 5.75
C VAL A 53 -31.74 -0.21 6.67
N ARG A 54 -32.47 -1.19 6.12
CA ARG A 54 -33.40 -2.04 6.88
C ARG A 54 -32.84 -3.44 7.19
N GLY A 55 -31.60 -3.75 6.77
CA GLY A 55 -30.92 -5.01 7.08
C GLY A 55 -29.51 -5.15 6.47
N VAL A 56 -28.82 -6.26 6.76
CA VAL A 56 -27.42 -6.54 6.35
C VAL A 56 -27.22 -6.50 4.82
N ARG A 57 -28.25 -6.88 4.05
CA ARG A 57 -28.23 -6.80 2.58
C ARG A 57 -28.18 -5.37 2.02
N ASP A 58 -28.67 -4.38 2.76
CA ASP A 58 -28.62 -2.97 2.37
C ASP A 58 -27.38 -2.24 2.89
N ALA A 59 -26.60 -2.88 3.78
CA ALA A 59 -25.38 -2.31 4.32
C ALA A 59 -24.28 -2.10 3.25
N GLY A 60 -24.31 -2.89 2.17
CA GLY A 60 -23.43 -2.68 1.01
C GLY A 60 -23.58 -1.29 0.35
N ARG A 61 -24.72 -0.62 0.55
CA ARG A 61 -24.98 0.74 0.03
C ARG A 61 -24.41 1.85 0.92
N LEU A 62 -23.86 1.52 2.09
CA LEU A 62 -23.16 2.46 2.98
C LEU A 62 -21.71 2.70 2.55
N PHE A 63 -21.10 1.76 1.82
CA PHE A 63 -19.75 1.92 1.30
C PHE A 63 -19.75 2.94 0.15
N ALA A 64 -18.79 3.87 0.18
CA ALA A 64 -18.64 4.91 -0.84
C ALA A 64 -18.49 4.27 -2.22
N ARG A 65 -19.23 4.79 -3.22
CA ARG A 65 -19.15 4.25 -4.59
C ARG A 65 -17.76 4.51 -5.18
N PRO A 66 -17.23 3.66 -6.08
CA PRO A 66 -15.93 3.87 -6.72
C PRO A 66 -15.78 5.27 -7.35
N GLU A 67 -16.86 5.83 -7.88
CA GLU A 67 -16.90 7.18 -8.46
C GLU A 67 -16.81 8.27 -7.39
N GLU A 68 -17.43 8.06 -6.22
CA GLU A 68 -17.34 8.98 -5.07
C GLU A 68 -15.93 8.96 -4.46
N ILE A 69 -15.27 7.79 -4.43
CA ILE A 69 -13.87 7.62 -4.00
C ILE A 69 -12.92 8.33 -4.97
N LYS A 70 -13.04 8.09 -6.28
CA LYS A 70 -12.22 8.76 -7.31
C LYS A 70 -12.42 10.28 -7.32
N ALA A 71 -13.65 10.76 -7.11
CA ALA A 71 -13.93 12.19 -7.03
C ALA A 71 -13.42 12.83 -5.71
N PHE A 72 -13.25 12.04 -4.65
CA PHE A 72 -12.63 12.48 -3.41
C PHE A 72 -11.10 12.49 -3.53
N GLU A 73 -10.52 11.45 -4.11
CA GLU A 73 -9.08 11.32 -4.41
C GLU A 73 -8.59 12.50 -5.27
N ARG A 74 -9.28 12.81 -6.38
CA ARG A 74 -8.95 13.98 -7.22
C ARG A 74 -9.00 15.31 -6.46
N ARG A 75 -9.96 15.48 -5.54
CA ARG A 75 -10.06 16.70 -4.72
C ARG A 75 -8.95 16.82 -3.68
N ILE A 76 -8.45 15.70 -3.15
CA ILE A 76 -7.25 15.70 -2.31
C ILE A 76 -6.02 16.04 -3.15
N GLU A 77 -5.88 15.44 -4.33
CA GLU A 77 -4.77 15.70 -5.25
C GLU A 77 -4.71 17.18 -5.68
N ASP A 78 -5.86 17.79 -5.99
CA ASP A 78 -5.97 19.18 -6.42
C ASP A 78 -5.69 20.20 -5.30
N GLY A 79 -5.95 19.83 -4.03
CA GLY A 79 -5.79 20.70 -2.86
C GLY A 79 -4.39 20.73 -2.25
N GLN A 80 -3.45 19.90 -2.72
CA GLN A 80 -2.20 19.59 -2.01
C GLN A 80 -0.91 20.01 -2.71
N TYR A 81 -0.96 20.96 -3.64
CA TYR A 81 0.22 21.46 -4.36
C TYR A 81 1.38 21.85 -3.44
N LEU A 82 1.10 22.56 -2.33
CA LEU A 82 2.12 22.97 -1.37
C LEU A 82 2.70 21.77 -0.60
N SER A 83 1.85 20.84 -0.15
CA SER A 83 2.33 19.63 0.54
C SER A 83 3.07 18.67 -0.37
N ARG A 84 2.81 18.66 -1.69
CA ARG A 84 3.53 17.85 -2.68
C ARG A 84 4.90 18.46 -3.02
N ALA A 85 5.00 19.78 -3.04
CA ALA A 85 6.25 20.50 -3.23
C ALA A 85 7.14 20.45 -1.98
N LEU A 86 6.54 20.54 -0.78
CA LEU A 86 7.26 20.51 0.49
C LEU A 86 7.56 19.08 0.98
N ARG A 87 6.80 18.05 0.58
CA ARG A 87 7.02 16.66 1.04
C ARG A 87 8.45 16.18 0.84
N PRO A 88 9.07 16.31 -0.34
CA PRO A 88 10.43 15.86 -0.56
C PRO A 88 11.43 16.56 0.37
N TRP A 89 11.23 17.86 0.62
CA TRP A 89 12.11 18.68 1.45
C TRP A 89 11.94 18.42 2.94
N VAL A 90 10.69 18.30 3.41
CA VAL A 90 10.38 17.95 4.80
C VAL A 90 10.83 16.54 5.10
N GLN A 91 10.61 15.59 4.19
CA GLN A 91 11.08 14.22 4.36
C GLN A 91 12.60 14.13 4.30
N TYR A 92 13.27 14.87 3.40
CA TYR A 92 14.73 14.99 3.39
C TYR A 92 15.26 15.59 4.70
N ALA A 93 14.66 16.65 5.21
CA ALA A 93 15.04 17.25 6.49
C ALA A 93 14.83 16.28 7.67
N LEU A 94 13.69 15.60 7.74
CA LEU A 94 13.43 14.61 8.78
C LEU A 94 14.40 13.42 8.70
N THR A 95 14.74 12.97 7.49
CA THR A 95 15.62 11.82 7.26
C THR A 95 17.10 12.14 7.46
N VAL A 96 17.57 13.28 6.96
CA VAL A 96 19.00 13.63 6.95
C VAL A 96 19.41 14.44 8.18
N TRP A 97 18.52 15.27 8.73
CA TRP A 97 18.86 16.14 9.87
C TRP A 97 18.37 15.65 11.23
N LEU A 98 17.24 14.92 11.28
CA LEU A 98 16.59 14.58 12.54
C LEU A 98 16.59 13.08 12.89
N ASP A 99 17.08 12.22 11.98
CA ASP A 99 17.19 10.76 12.16
C ASP A 99 15.92 10.10 12.77
N THR A 100 14.75 10.69 12.51
CA THR A 100 13.49 10.29 13.15
C THR A 100 12.42 10.02 12.11
N GLY A 101 11.77 8.85 12.24
CA GLY A 101 10.71 8.37 11.35
C GLY A 101 11.16 7.36 10.29
N ASN A 102 12.44 6.97 10.26
CA ASN A 102 12.97 6.11 9.21
C ASN A 102 14.17 5.23 9.58
N GLU A 103 14.26 4.74 10.82
CA GLU A 103 15.33 3.80 11.24
C GLU A 103 15.42 2.53 10.36
N LYS A 104 14.36 2.27 9.59
CA LYS A 104 14.21 1.11 8.71
C LYS A 104 14.08 1.42 7.23
N ALA A 105 14.36 2.62 6.71
CA ALA A 105 14.51 2.76 5.26
C ALA A 105 15.89 3.25 4.84
N LEU A 106 16.33 2.63 3.75
CA LEU A 106 17.59 2.82 3.09
C LEU A 106 17.35 3.65 1.85
N THR A 107 18.19 4.65 1.64
CA THR A 107 18.13 5.52 0.47
C THR A 107 18.88 4.86 -0.70
N GLY A 108 18.17 4.63 -1.80
CA GLY A 108 18.73 4.22 -3.08
C GLY A 108 19.06 5.41 -3.99
N ARG A 109 19.17 5.16 -5.30
CA ARG A 109 19.43 6.20 -6.30
C ARG A 109 18.24 7.14 -6.45
N ASP A 110 18.51 8.38 -6.84
CA ASP A 110 17.50 9.41 -7.14
C ASP A 110 16.49 9.68 -6.00
N GLY A 111 16.92 9.49 -4.75
CA GLY A 111 16.09 9.74 -3.56
C GLY A 111 15.00 8.69 -3.32
N GLU A 112 15.08 7.55 -4.01
CA GLU A 112 14.18 6.42 -3.80
C GLU A 112 14.47 5.73 -2.45
N LEU A 113 13.43 5.31 -1.74
CA LEU A 113 13.54 4.63 -0.45
C LEU A 113 13.21 3.14 -0.56
N PHE A 114 13.93 2.34 0.21
CA PHE A 114 13.81 0.88 0.31
C PHE A 114 13.72 0.46 1.75
N TYR A 115 12.89 -0.55 2.06
CA TYR A 115 12.74 -1.02 3.43
C TYR A 115 13.92 -1.93 3.83
N SER A 116 14.58 -1.61 4.94
CA SER A 116 15.83 -2.25 5.36
C SER A 116 15.66 -3.74 5.67
N GLU A 117 14.52 -4.14 6.23
CA GLU A 117 14.23 -5.54 6.54
C GLU A 117 14.02 -6.38 5.27
N GLU A 118 13.46 -5.80 4.21
CA GLU A 118 13.33 -6.47 2.90
C GLU A 118 14.71 -6.66 2.27
N ILE A 119 15.56 -5.65 2.32
CA ILE A 119 16.95 -5.76 1.86
C ILE A 119 17.72 -6.81 2.66
N ARG A 120 17.51 -6.85 3.98
CA ARG A 120 18.14 -7.85 4.85
C ARG A 120 17.68 -9.25 4.48
N ALA A 121 16.38 -9.47 4.24
CA ALA A 121 15.86 -10.76 3.82
C ALA A 121 16.50 -11.24 2.50
N LEU A 122 16.70 -10.33 1.54
CA LEU A 122 17.35 -10.63 0.26
C LEU A 122 18.86 -10.93 0.40
N THR A 123 19.56 -10.17 1.25
CA THR A 123 21.02 -10.27 1.40
C THR A 123 21.48 -11.35 2.37
N ALA A 124 20.70 -11.65 3.40
CA ALA A 124 21.01 -12.67 4.40
C ALA A 124 20.62 -14.10 3.94
N GLY A 125 19.92 -14.26 2.80
CA GLY A 125 19.57 -15.56 2.26
C GLY A 125 18.67 -16.38 3.19
N GLU A 126 17.65 -15.75 3.77
CA GLU A 126 16.78 -16.33 4.82
C GLU A 126 15.76 -17.35 4.26
N ALA A 127 16.22 -18.39 3.56
CA ALA A 127 15.34 -19.45 3.01
C ALA A 127 14.42 -20.08 4.08
N ALA A 128 14.93 -20.26 5.31
CA ALA A 128 14.18 -20.78 6.46
C ALA A 128 12.95 -19.92 6.82
N ARG A 129 12.98 -18.62 6.53
CA ARG A 129 11.84 -17.72 6.74
C ARG A 129 10.70 -18.06 5.77
N GLY A 130 11.04 -18.36 4.51
CA GLY A 130 10.10 -18.82 3.49
C GLY A 130 9.43 -20.13 3.88
N GLU A 131 10.22 -21.10 4.33
CA GLU A 131 9.74 -22.39 4.80
C GLU A 131 8.80 -22.26 6.02
N ALA A 132 9.19 -21.46 7.02
CA ALA A 132 8.35 -21.21 8.19
C ALA A 132 7.01 -20.54 7.81
N ALA A 133 7.06 -19.54 6.93
CA ALA A 133 5.85 -18.88 6.42
C ALA A 133 4.94 -19.84 5.64
N ALA A 134 5.51 -20.72 4.80
CA ALA A 134 4.76 -21.75 4.09
C ALA A 134 4.02 -22.67 5.07
N GLY A 135 4.70 -23.11 6.13
CA GLY A 135 4.11 -23.95 7.17
C GLY A 135 2.87 -23.33 7.82
N GLU A 136 2.92 -22.05 8.17
CA GLU A 136 1.78 -21.33 8.77
C GLU A 136 0.63 -21.10 7.77
N ILE A 137 0.95 -20.76 6.52
CA ILE A 137 -0.05 -20.58 5.47
C ILE A 137 -0.78 -21.89 5.16
N LEU A 138 -0.07 -23.02 5.17
CA LEU A 138 -0.68 -24.33 4.95
C LEU A 138 -1.59 -24.75 6.11
N LYS A 139 -1.25 -24.38 7.35
CA LYS A 139 -2.16 -24.54 8.50
C LYS A 139 -3.42 -23.71 8.29
N LEU A 140 -3.29 -22.44 7.88
CA LEU A 140 -4.43 -21.58 7.58
C LEU A 140 -5.28 -22.14 6.44
N ARG A 141 -4.66 -22.67 5.37
CA ARG A 141 -5.37 -23.32 4.27
C ARG A 141 -6.22 -24.48 4.76
N ARG A 142 -5.66 -25.38 5.57
CA ARG A 142 -6.41 -26.53 6.13
C ARG A 142 -7.59 -26.06 6.97
N TYR A 143 -7.39 -25.01 7.77
CA TYR A 143 -8.46 -24.39 8.56
C TYR A 143 -9.57 -23.79 7.70
N LEU A 144 -9.24 -23.08 6.62
CA LEU A 144 -10.22 -22.51 5.69
C LEU A 144 -10.94 -23.59 4.89
N ALA A 145 -10.23 -24.62 4.42
CA ALA A 145 -10.80 -25.74 3.69
C ALA A 145 -11.82 -26.51 4.52
N SER A 146 -11.59 -26.70 5.83
CA SER A 146 -12.58 -27.29 6.75
C SER A 146 -13.88 -26.49 6.89
N ARG A 147 -13.92 -25.26 6.38
CA ARG A 147 -15.10 -24.37 6.35
C ARG A 147 -15.64 -24.16 4.93
N GLY A 148 -15.15 -24.92 3.96
CA GLY A 148 -15.56 -24.78 2.56
C GLY A 148 -15.04 -23.51 1.88
N ALA A 149 -13.97 -22.90 2.43
CA ALA A 149 -13.31 -21.74 1.83
C ALA A 149 -11.97 -22.15 1.20
N GLU A 150 -11.74 -21.72 -0.04
CA GLU A 150 -10.47 -21.90 -0.72
C GLU A 150 -9.51 -20.75 -0.39
N LEU A 151 -8.22 -21.05 -0.23
CA LEU A 151 -7.18 -20.06 -0.01
C LEU A 151 -6.35 -19.87 -1.28
N ILE A 152 -6.32 -18.63 -1.74
CA ILE A 152 -5.37 -18.14 -2.74
C ILE A 152 -4.33 -17.29 -2.04
N VAL A 153 -3.05 -17.59 -2.28
CA VAL A 153 -1.93 -16.80 -1.76
C VAL A 153 -1.35 -15.95 -2.89
N MET A 154 -1.20 -14.64 -2.67
CA MET A 154 -0.61 -13.72 -3.65
C MET A 154 0.56 -12.97 -2.99
N PRO A 155 1.77 -13.56 -2.96
CA PRO A 155 2.94 -12.88 -2.43
C PRO A 155 3.26 -11.65 -3.29
N VAL A 156 3.42 -10.48 -2.66
CA VAL A 156 3.90 -9.27 -3.33
C VAL A 156 5.43 -9.28 -3.26
N PRO A 157 6.15 -9.24 -4.41
CA PRO A 157 7.60 -9.28 -4.41
C PRO A 157 8.18 -7.99 -3.81
N ASN A 158 9.34 -8.11 -3.16
CA ASN A 158 10.04 -6.96 -2.58
C ASN A 158 10.42 -5.93 -3.64
N LYS A 159 10.33 -4.63 -3.30
CA LYS A 159 10.66 -3.54 -4.24
C LYS A 159 12.09 -3.65 -4.77
N ALA A 160 13.03 -4.01 -3.89
CA ALA A 160 14.43 -4.21 -4.24
C ALA A 160 14.70 -5.45 -5.08
N TYR A 161 13.82 -6.45 -4.99
CA TYR A 161 13.88 -7.63 -5.85
C TYR A 161 13.42 -7.31 -7.28
N ILE A 162 12.48 -6.36 -7.44
CA ILE A 162 12.02 -5.89 -8.75
C ILE A 162 12.97 -4.83 -9.37
N TYR A 163 13.51 -3.93 -8.54
CA TYR A 163 14.39 -2.83 -8.94
C TYR A 163 15.78 -2.87 -8.29
N PRO A 164 16.57 -3.93 -8.48
CA PRO A 164 17.89 -4.03 -7.87
C PRO A 164 18.83 -2.91 -8.32
N GLU A 165 18.68 -2.43 -9.55
CA GLU A 165 19.48 -1.34 -10.10
C GLU A 165 19.28 -0.01 -9.39
N ARG A 166 18.09 0.21 -8.82
CA ARG A 166 17.69 1.47 -8.17
C ARG A 166 18.16 1.57 -6.71
N PHE A 167 18.51 0.45 -6.06
CA PHE A 167 19.00 0.44 -4.68
C PHE A 167 20.44 0.99 -4.52
N GLY A 168 21.31 0.81 -5.52
CA GLY A 168 22.68 1.31 -5.47
C GLY A 168 23.70 0.25 -5.02
N GLY A 169 24.24 -0.49 -5.98
CA GLY A 169 25.29 -1.48 -5.81
C GLY A 169 25.62 -2.08 -7.18
N ALA A 170 26.83 -2.63 -7.36
CA ALA A 170 27.27 -3.21 -8.63
C ALA A 170 26.49 -4.46 -9.09
N ALA A 171 25.46 -4.86 -8.35
CA ALA A 171 24.54 -5.91 -8.76
C ALA A 171 23.47 -5.35 -9.70
N ALA A 172 23.87 -4.99 -10.92
CA ALA A 172 22.98 -4.93 -12.08
C ALA A 172 22.57 -6.36 -12.56
N GLY A 173 22.58 -7.32 -11.64
CA GLY A 173 22.32 -8.74 -11.86
C GLY A 173 20.97 -9.15 -11.29
N GLU A 174 20.57 -10.38 -11.59
CA GLU A 174 19.33 -10.96 -11.11
C GLU A 174 19.44 -11.21 -9.59
N VAL A 175 18.76 -10.40 -8.79
CA VAL A 175 18.68 -10.62 -7.34
C VAL A 175 17.78 -11.81 -7.08
N GLN A 176 18.27 -12.74 -6.27
CA GLN A 176 17.49 -13.88 -5.79
C GLN A 176 16.77 -13.51 -4.50
N ASP A 177 15.61 -14.11 -4.27
CA ASP A 177 14.89 -14.03 -3.00
C ASP A 177 14.65 -15.45 -2.50
N PRO A 178 15.64 -16.05 -1.82
CA PRO A 178 15.53 -17.43 -1.35
C PRO A 178 14.33 -17.66 -0.44
N SER A 179 13.91 -16.65 0.33
CA SER A 179 12.73 -16.75 1.18
C SER A 179 11.45 -16.86 0.33
N LEU A 180 11.30 -16.01 -0.69
CA LEU A 180 10.17 -16.09 -1.60
C LEU A 180 10.19 -17.39 -2.42
N ASP A 181 11.36 -17.79 -2.92
CA ASP A 181 11.52 -18.99 -3.73
C ASP A 181 11.10 -20.24 -2.94
N LEU A 182 11.58 -20.40 -1.70
CA LEU A 182 11.20 -21.53 -0.84
C LEU A 182 9.71 -21.49 -0.45
N LEU A 183 9.18 -20.30 -0.17
CA LEU A 183 7.75 -20.12 0.10
C LEU A 183 6.89 -20.63 -1.07
N LEU A 184 7.20 -20.17 -2.29
CA LEU A 184 6.48 -20.56 -3.50
C LEU A 184 6.61 -22.06 -3.77
N GLN A 185 7.80 -22.63 -3.57
CA GLN A 185 8.05 -24.05 -3.76
C GLN A 185 7.19 -24.91 -2.82
N GLU A 186 7.22 -24.64 -1.51
CA GLU A 186 6.46 -25.44 -0.54
C GLU A 186 4.94 -25.28 -0.71
N LEU A 187 4.46 -24.07 -1.03
CA LEU A 187 3.04 -23.86 -1.32
C LEU A 187 2.58 -24.62 -2.57
N LYS A 188 3.38 -24.59 -3.65
CA LYS A 188 3.07 -25.32 -4.90
C LYS A 188 3.11 -26.83 -4.70
N LYS A 189 4.09 -27.35 -3.96
CA LYS A 189 4.25 -28.77 -3.63
C LYS A 189 3.03 -29.34 -2.91
N GLU A 190 2.42 -28.56 -2.02
CA GLU A 190 1.20 -28.92 -1.30
C GLU A 190 -0.08 -28.60 -2.11
N GLY A 191 0.05 -28.18 -3.36
CA GLY A 191 -1.06 -27.86 -4.26
C GLY A 191 -1.88 -26.64 -3.85
N CYS A 192 -1.26 -25.66 -3.17
CA CYS A 192 -1.91 -24.39 -2.84
C CYS A 192 -2.02 -23.52 -4.09
N ALA A 193 -3.17 -22.86 -4.30
CA ALA A 193 -3.30 -21.86 -5.35
C ALA A 193 -2.43 -20.65 -4.99
N VAL A 194 -1.50 -20.30 -5.88
CA VAL A 194 -0.56 -19.19 -5.67
C VAL A 194 -0.55 -18.27 -6.90
N CYS A 195 -0.90 -17.00 -6.70
CA CYS A 195 -0.73 -15.95 -7.69
C CYS A 195 0.65 -15.32 -7.51
N ASP A 196 1.66 -15.84 -8.22
CA ASP A 196 3.02 -15.30 -8.18
C ASP A 196 3.15 -14.06 -9.07
N LEU A 197 3.29 -12.90 -8.45
CA LEU A 197 3.42 -11.62 -9.14
C LEU A 197 4.84 -11.34 -9.65
N SER A 198 5.85 -12.11 -9.20
CA SER A 198 7.27 -11.85 -9.48
C SER A 198 7.59 -11.81 -10.98
N PRO A 199 7.14 -12.78 -11.81
CA PRO A 199 7.41 -12.76 -13.24
C PRO A 199 6.67 -11.61 -13.94
N LEU A 200 5.46 -11.28 -13.49
CA LEU A 200 4.66 -10.20 -14.06
C LEU A 200 5.31 -8.84 -13.80
N PHE A 201 5.75 -8.61 -12.56
CA PHE A 201 6.37 -7.36 -12.16
C PHE A 201 7.75 -7.19 -12.81
N ARG A 202 8.56 -8.26 -12.90
CA ARG A 202 9.84 -8.23 -13.63
C ARG A 202 9.69 -7.86 -15.11
N ARG A 203 8.62 -8.32 -15.77
CA ARG A 203 8.33 -7.96 -17.18
C ARG A 203 7.87 -6.51 -17.37
N ASN A 204 7.34 -5.87 -16.32
CA ASN A 204 6.79 -4.51 -16.35
C ASN A 204 7.65 -3.49 -15.57
N ARG A 205 8.91 -3.85 -15.26
CA ARG A 205 9.82 -3.02 -14.47
C ARG A 205 10.36 -1.79 -15.21
N ASP A 206 10.01 -1.62 -16.47
CA ASP A 206 10.24 -0.39 -17.25
C ASP A 206 9.37 0.78 -16.73
N ARG A 207 8.31 0.49 -15.98
CA ARG A 207 7.44 1.46 -15.33
C ARG A 207 7.61 1.44 -13.81
N ASP A 208 7.09 2.47 -13.14
CA ASP A 208 7.03 2.54 -11.68
C ASP A 208 5.85 1.70 -11.16
N LEU A 209 6.17 0.51 -10.66
CA LEU A 209 5.26 -0.43 -9.99
C LEU A 209 5.14 -0.14 -8.49
N PHE A 210 6.12 0.58 -7.93
CA PHE A 210 6.16 1.00 -6.53
C PHE A 210 6.37 2.52 -6.41
N LEU A 211 5.87 3.09 -5.32
CA LEU A 211 6.07 4.50 -5.01
C LEU A 211 7.54 4.77 -4.64
N LYS A 212 8.06 5.96 -4.97
CA LYS A 212 9.49 6.28 -4.76
C LYS A 212 9.88 6.33 -3.28
N CYS A 213 9.11 7.00 -2.43
CA CYS A 213 9.44 7.21 -1.02
C CYS A 213 8.59 6.35 -0.08
N ASP A 214 8.07 5.22 -0.57
CA ASP A 214 7.10 4.39 0.14
C ASP A 214 7.27 2.92 -0.30
N THR A 215 6.86 1.96 0.52
CA THR A 215 6.96 0.51 0.25
C THR A 215 5.80 -0.02 -0.60
N HIS A 216 4.72 0.74 -0.76
CA HIS A 216 3.53 0.33 -1.49
C HIS A 216 3.70 0.44 -3.00
N TRP A 217 2.93 -0.38 -3.71
CA TRP A 217 2.76 -0.29 -5.15
C TRP A 217 2.14 1.03 -5.61
N THR A 218 2.38 1.39 -6.87
CA THR A 218 1.61 2.43 -7.56
C THR A 218 0.23 1.90 -7.99
N PRO A 219 -0.72 2.77 -8.38
CA PRO A 219 -1.98 2.32 -8.98
C PRO A 219 -1.80 1.41 -10.20
N TYR A 220 -0.71 1.60 -10.95
CA TYR A 220 -0.36 0.74 -12.08
C TYR A 220 0.06 -0.67 -11.60
N GLY A 221 0.95 -0.75 -10.60
CA GLY A 221 1.36 -2.03 -10.01
C GLY A 221 0.18 -2.80 -9.39
N LEU A 222 -0.71 -2.09 -8.69
CA LEU A 222 -1.95 -2.67 -8.16
C LEU A 222 -2.86 -3.20 -9.27
N SER A 223 -3.02 -2.46 -10.38
CA SER A 223 -3.88 -2.89 -11.49
C SER A 223 -3.39 -4.18 -12.13
N LEU A 224 -2.08 -4.31 -12.36
CA LEU A 224 -1.48 -5.55 -12.87
C LEU A 224 -1.70 -6.74 -11.93
N ALA A 225 -1.54 -6.53 -10.62
CA ALA A 225 -1.79 -7.57 -9.63
C ALA A 225 -3.26 -8.01 -9.60
N ALA A 226 -4.19 -7.03 -9.66
CA ALA A 226 -5.62 -7.31 -9.69
C ALA A 226 -6.03 -8.08 -10.96
N GLU A 227 -5.51 -7.71 -12.12
CA GLU A 227 -5.75 -8.43 -13.38
C GLU A 227 -5.23 -9.87 -13.33
N SER A 228 -4.02 -10.07 -12.78
CA SER A 228 -3.43 -11.40 -12.60
C SER A 228 -4.27 -12.28 -11.67
N LEU A 229 -4.74 -11.72 -10.56
CA LEU A 229 -5.59 -12.43 -9.60
C LEU A 229 -6.97 -12.74 -10.21
N ALA A 230 -7.57 -11.78 -10.91
CA ALA A 230 -8.86 -11.97 -11.59
C ALA A 230 -8.79 -13.06 -12.66
N GLY A 231 -7.71 -13.11 -13.44
CA GLY A 231 -7.48 -14.18 -14.41
C GLY A 231 -7.40 -15.56 -13.76
N MET A 232 -6.80 -15.66 -12.58
CA MET A 232 -6.74 -16.92 -11.83
C MET A 232 -8.11 -17.32 -11.27
N LEU A 233 -8.88 -16.38 -10.73
CA LEU A 233 -10.24 -16.63 -10.25
C LEU A 233 -11.18 -17.06 -11.38
N GLY A 234 -11.12 -16.40 -12.54
CA GLY A 234 -11.90 -16.78 -13.71
C GLY A 234 -11.55 -18.16 -14.27
N ALA A 235 -10.30 -18.61 -14.11
CA ALA A 235 -9.89 -19.98 -14.42
C ALA A 235 -10.39 -21.01 -13.40
N CYS A 236 -10.53 -20.63 -12.12
CA CYS A 236 -11.10 -21.48 -11.07
C CYS A 236 -12.63 -21.68 -11.25
N ASP A 237 -13.36 -20.62 -11.61
CA ASP A 237 -14.83 -20.66 -11.79
C ASP A 237 -15.27 -21.59 -12.95
N GLY A 238 -14.40 -21.82 -13.94
CA GLY A 238 -14.65 -22.76 -15.04
C GLY A 238 -14.59 -24.24 -14.66
N SER A 239 -14.19 -24.58 -13.43
CA SER A 239 -14.08 -25.96 -12.93
C SER A 239 -15.21 -26.38 -11.97
N ALA A 240 -16.08 -25.44 -11.57
CA ALA A 240 -17.27 -25.73 -10.80
C ALA A 240 -18.44 -26.05 -11.74
N GLU A 241 -18.58 -27.33 -12.11
CA GLU A 241 -19.83 -27.86 -12.69
C GLU A 241 -21.02 -27.43 -11.83
N GLU A 242 -22.01 -26.79 -12.47
CA GLU A 242 -23.35 -26.56 -11.93
C GLU A 242 -23.93 -27.88 -11.45
N LYS A 243 -23.80 -28.18 -10.15
CA LYS A 243 -24.68 -29.14 -9.50
C LYS A 243 -26.04 -28.49 -9.36
N GLU A 244 -26.85 -28.73 -10.38
CA GLU A 244 -28.29 -28.48 -10.43
C GLU A 244 -28.94 -29.05 -9.15
N VAL A 245 -29.24 -28.18 -8.19
CA VAL A 245 -30.03 -28.53 -7.01
C VAL A 245 -31.49 -28.58 -7.46
N ARG A 246 -31.93 -29.78 -7.84
CA ARG A 246 -33.34 -30.08 -8.10
C ARG A 246 -34.09 -30.06 -6.75
N VAL A 247 -34.93 -29.05 -6.57
CA VAL A 247 -35.93 -28.99 -5.48
C VAL A 247 -37.11 -29.87 -5.83
#